data_AF-A0AAV2RFD4-F1
#
_entry.id   AF-A0AAV2RFD4-F1
#
_cell.length_a   1.000
_cell.length_b   1.000
_cell.length_c   1.000
_cell.angle_alpha   90.00
_cell.angle_beta   90.00
_cell.angle_gamma   90.00
#
_symmetry.space_group_name_H-M   'P 1'
#
loop_
_entity.id
_entity.type
_entity.pdbx_description
1 polymer ?
#
loop_
_entity_poly.entity_id
_entity_poly.type
_entity_poly.pdbx_seq_one_letter_code
_entity_poly.pdbx_strand_id
1 'polypeptide(L)'
;MHRLRIISSTCFLMIVLFYWSYTSPAIVIYNESLSKSNEVPDDSLSKSNEVTVDKQISNLEVPYEELMKGPYTLSQDDPYLIEYAQHKLSPPSQDPYKLSNPKIEDPSKGQSAEIRKILGEMKNGFFVECGALDGERISNTLGFERIYGWTGLLVEANPKNYDLVIQKKRKAWSIHACLSVKPYPNQIMFPKNVASCCGSISDIALDSKLEGYVKCL
;
A
#
# COMPACT_ATOMS: atom_id res chain seq x y z
N MET A 1 20.94 3.82 23.11
CA MET A 1 19.88 4.83 23.37
C MET A 1 19.28 5.23 22.03
N HIS A 2 18.17 4.61 21.64
CA HIS A 2 17.51 4.92 20.36
C HIS A 2 16.43 5.98 20.60
N ARG A 3 16.55 7.13 19.93
CA ARG A 3 15.55 8.20 19.98
C ARG A 3 14.50 7.96 18.91
N LEU A 4 13.33 7.52 19.34
CA LEU A 4 12.11 7.54 18.55
C LEU A 4 11.63 9.00 18.46
N ARG A 5 11.52 9.56 17.26
CA ARG A 5 10.90 10.89 17.06
C ARG A 5 9.42 10.70 16.78
N ILE A 6 8.60 10.93 17.81
CA ILE A 6 7.15 11.10 17.67
C ILE A 6 6.96 12.54 17.21
N ILE A 7 6.58 12.74 15.95
CA ILE A 7 6.14 14.06 15.48
C ILE A 7 4.68 14.19 15.90
N SER A 8 4.47 14.86 17.03
CA SER A 8 3.14 15.23 17.51
C SER A 8 2.86 16.67 17.13
N SER A 9 1.92 16.89 16.22
CA SER A 9 1.16 18.13 16.11
C SER A 9 -0.13 17.83 15.37
N THR A 10 -1.16 17.41 16.12
CA THR A 10 -2.58 17.23 15.73
C THR A 10 -2.88 16.45 14.42
N CYS A 11 -3.65 15.35 14.56
CA CYS A 11 -4.16 14.45 13.51
C CYS A 11 -3.20 13.34 13.00
N PHE A 12 -3.75 12.13 12.91
CA PHE A 12 -3.19 10.89 12.34
C PHE A 12 -1.97 10.27 13.06
N LEU A 13 -2.20 9.17 13.77
CA LEU A 13 -1.12 8.31 14.25
C LEU A 13 -0.71 7.33 13.14
N MET A 14 0.17 7.77 12.22
CA MET A 14 0.88 6.86 11.32
C MET A 14 2.04 6.21 12.09
N ILE A 15 1.87 4.97 12.51
CA ILE A 15 3.00 4.16 13.01
C ILE A 15 3.65 3.49 11.80
N VAL A 16 4.86 3.94 11.47
CA VAL A 16 5.75 3.25 10.52
C VAL A 16 6.90 2.63 11.32
N LEU A 17 6.86 1.32 11.54
CA LEU A 17 7.96 0.62 12.21
C LEU A 17 9.04 0.22 11.20
N PHE A 18 10.19 0.91 11.24
CA PHE A 18 11.40 0.48 10.56
C PHE A 18 12.31 -0.25 11.56
N TYR A 19 12.44 -1.58 11.44
CA TYR A 19 13.50 -2.32 12.13
C TYR A 19 14.74 -2.40 11.22
N TRP A 20 15.88 -1.93 11.74
CA TRP A 20 17.16 -1.88 11.03
C TRP A 20 17.82 -3.27 11.03
N SER A 21 17.30 -4.15 10.19
CA SER A 21 18.02 -5.29 9.63
C SER A 21 17.46 -5.48 8.23
N TYR A 22 18.33 -5.30 7.24
CA TYR A 22 18.08 -5.23 5.80
C TYR A 22 16.75 -5.88 5.35
N THR A 23 15.93 -5.06 4.68
CA THR A 23 14.64 -5.38 4.02
C THR A 23 13.56 -5.94 4.94
N SER A 24 12.74 -5.07 5.54
CA SER A 24 11.57 -5.47 6.34
C SER A 24 10.27 -4.87 5.78
N PRO A 25 9.17 -5.64 5.69
CA PRO A 25 7.86 -5.13 5.28
C PRO A 25 7.36 -4.09 6.30
N ALA A 26 6.97 -2.92 5.80
CA ALA A 26 6.41 -1.86 6.64
C ALA A 26 4.91 -2.12 6.86
N ILE A 27 4.47 -2.04 8.11
CA ILE A 27 3.07 -1.81 8.43
C ILE A 27 2.90 -0.31 8.57
N VAL A 28 1.96 0.28 7.85
CA VAL A 28 1.41 1.59 8.17
C VAL A 28 0.07 1.35 8.85
N ILE A 29 -0.06 1.81 10.09
CA ILE A 29 -1.34 1.81 10.80
C ILE A 29 -1.94 3.20 10.66
N TYR A 30 -3.19 3.28 10.21
CA TYR A 30 -3.93 4.54 10.14
C TYR A 30 -5.06 4.52 11.17
N ASN A 31 -5.21 5.62 11.91
CA ASN A 31 -6.32 5.80 12.84
C ASN A 31 -6.94 7.19 12.69
N GLU A 32 -8.23 7.21 12.37
CA GLU A 32 -9.06 8.39 12.17
C GLU A 32 -9.79 8.83 13.46
N SER A 33 -9.75 8.05 14.55
CA SER A 33 -10.52 8.33 15.78
C SER A 33 -10.10 9.56 16.60
N LEU A 34 -9.25 10.44 16.05
CA LEU A 34 -8.84 11.72 16.65
C LEU A 34 -9.24 12.96 15.84
N SER A 35 -9.94 12.82 14.70
CA SER A 35 -10.21 13.94 13.77
C SER A 35 -11.67 14.42 13.73
N LYS A 36 -12.38 14.46 14.86
CA LYS A 36 -13.67 15.17 14.91
C LYS A 36 -13.51 16.59 15.44
N SER A 37 -13.34 17.55 14.53
CA SER A 37 -13.72 18.95 14.77
C SER A 37 -14.34 19.57 13.52
N ASN A 38 -15.63 19.88 13.68
CA ASN A 38 -16.60 20.67 12.91
C ASN A 38 -16.11 21.54 11.73
N GLU A 39 -16.79 21.38 10.59
CA GLU A 39 -16.79 22.29 9.43
C GLU A 39 -17.54 23.60 9.71
N VAL A 40 -17.10 24.68 9.06
CA VAL A 40 -17.92 25.85 8.67
C VAL A 40 -17.47 26.28 7.25
N PRO A 41 -18.40 26.56 6.31
CA PRO A 41 -18.05 26.91 4.92
C PRO A 41 -17.89 28.43 4.73
N ASP A 42 -17.05 28.83 3.77
CA ASP A 42 -17.08 30.19 3.21
C ASP A 42 -16.91 30.16 1.68
N ASP A 43 -17.75 30.97 1.04
CA ASP A 43 -18.01 31.14 -0.38
C ASP A 43 -17.34 32.43 -0.85
N SER A 44 -16.58 32.41 -1.94
CA SER A 44 -16.69 33.42 -3.00
C SER A 44 -15.64 33.28 -4.11
N LEU A 45 -16.16 33.30 -5.34
CA LEU A 45 -15.49 33.39 -6.63
C LEU A 45 -14.61 34.64 -6.80
N SER A 46 -13.52 34.51 -7.58
CA SER A 46 -13.25 35.46 -8.66
C SER A 46 -12.53 34.81 -9.85
N LYS A 47 -13.12 34.99 -11.04
CA LYS A 47 -12.69 34.54 -12.37
C LYS A 47 -11.46 35.31 -12.85
N SER A 48 -10.58 34.64 -13.60
CA SER A 48 -9.96 35.25 -14.78
C SER A 48 -9.35 34.23 -15.75
N ASN A 49 -9.84 34.33 -16.99
CA ASN A 49 -9.16 34.15 -18.27
C ASN A 49 -8.91 32.72 -18.79
N GLU A 50 -9.98 32.24 -19.41
CA GLU A 50 -10.10 31.26 -20.48
C GLU A 50 -9.02 31.42 -21.57
N VAL A 51 -8.11 30.45 -21.67
CA VAL A 51 -7.34 30.20 -22.89
C VAL A 51 -7.97 28.97 -23.54
N THR A 52 -8.68 29.19 -24.65
CA THR A 52 -9.23 28.14 -25.49
C THR A 52 -8.10 27.31 -26.09
N VAL A 53 -7.75 26.21 -25.41
CA VAL A 53 -6.98 25.12 -25.99
C VAL A 53 -7.98 24.13 -26.57
N ASP A 54 -7.83 23.86 -27.86
CA ASP A 54 -8.82 23.29 -28.74
C ASP A 54 -9.49 22.00 -28.25
N LYS A 55 -10.80 21.96 -28.51
CA LYS A 55 -11.78 20.88 -28.31
C LYS A 55 -11.47 19.57 -29.06
N GLN A 56 -10.24 19.36 -29.51
CA GLN A 56 -9.77 18.16 -30.19
C GLN A 56 -8.89 17.23 -29.32
N ILE A 57 -8.54 17.64 -28.09
CA ILE A 57 -7.76 16.79 -27.16
C ILE A 57 -8.68 15.90 -26.29
N SER A 58 -10.00 16.07 -26.36
CA SER A 58 -10.95 15.41 -25.43
C SER A 58 -11.19 13.91 -25.65
N ASN A 59 -10.52 13.27 -26.62
CA ASN A 59 -10.69 11.84 -26.92
C ASN A 59 -9.36 11.06 -26.93
N LEU A 60 -8.29 11.61 -26.37
CA LEU A 60 -7.10 10.80 -26.13
C LEU A 60 -7.25 10.11 -24.77
N GLU A 61 -7.90 8.93 -24.75
CA GLU A 61 -7.73 7.98 -23.64
C GLU A 61 -6.24 7.61 -23.61
N VAL A 62 -5.44 8.35 -22.85
CA VAL A 62 -4.08 7.92 -22.55
C VAL A 62 -4.26 6.70 -21.65
N PRO A 63 -3.89 5.48 -22.09
CA PRO A 63 -4.05 4.31 -21.26
C PRO A 63 -3.27 4.55 -19.97
N TYR A 64 -3.91 4.43 -18.81
CA TYR A 64 -3.26 4.68 -17.51
C TYR A 64 -1.90 3.98 -17.38
N GLU A 65 -1.76 2.83 -18.03
CA GLU A 65 -0.51 2.06 -18.11
C GLU A 65 0.68 2.82 -18.70
N GLU A 66 0.46 3.74 -19.65
CA GLU A 66 1.49 4.59 -20.27
C GLU A 66 1.87 5.77 -19.36
N LEU A 67 0.91 6.36 -18.65
CA LEU A 67 1.19 7.41 -17.65
C LEU A 67 2.11 6.88 -16.54
N MET A 68 1.87 5.64 -16.12
CA MET A 68 2.68 4.94 -15.12
C MET A 68 4.08 4.52 -15.62
N LYS A 69 4.46 4.76 -16.89
CA LYS A 69 5.81 4.43 -17.44
C LYS A 69 6.77 5.63 -17.46
N GLY A 70 6.29 6.84 -17.22
CA GLY A 70 7.05 8.07 -17.52
C GLY A 70 7.07 8.37 -19.02
N PRO A 71 7.42 9.60 -19.45
CA PRO A 71 8.20 10.59 -18.72
C PRO A 71 7.37 11.60 -17.89
N TYR A 72 6.04 11.51 -17.91
CA TYR A 72 5.17 12.41 -17.16
C TYR A 72 5.28 12.14 -15.66
N THR A 73 5.43 13.21 -14.88
CA THR A 73 5.41 13.14 -13.41
C THR A 73 4.00 13.48 -12.96
N LEU A 74 3.21 12.45 -12.63
CA LEU A 74 1.96 12.65 -11.92
C LEU A 74 2.27 12.90 -10.44
N SER A 75 1.54 13.82 -9.81
CA SER A 75 1.61 13.99 -8.36
C SER A 75 1.10 12.73 -7.66
N GLN A 76 1.53 12.48 -6.42
CA GLN A 76 1.07 11.31 -5.64
C GLN A 76 -0.43 11.35 -5.33
N ASP A 77 -1.04 12.53 -5.34
CA ASP A 77 -2.46 12.79 -5.13
C ASP A 77 -3.22 13.09 -6.44
N ASP A 78 -2.58 12.84 -7.60
CA ASP A 78 -3.20 13.08 -8.90
C ASP A 78 -4.50 12.25 -9.04
N PRO A 79 -5.64 12.87 -9.43
CA PRO A 79 -6.91 12.16 -9.57
C PRO A 79 -6.85 10.93 -10.49
N TYR A 80 -6.03 10.96 -11.54
CA TYR A 80 -5.85 9.82 -12.44
C TYR A 80 -5.10 8.67 -11.76
N LEU A 81 -4.17 8.98 -10.85
CA LEU A 81 -3.47 7.96 -10.07
C LEU A 81 -4.39 7.31 -9.03
N ILE A 82 -5.26 8.10 -8.42
CA ILE A 82 -6.30 7.61 -7.51
C ILE A 82 -7.26 6.68 -8.27
N GLU A 83 -7.73 7.11 -9.44
CA GLU A 83 -8.62 6.30 -10.28
C GLU A 83 -7.92 5.00 -10.75
N TYR A 84 -6.65 5.08 -11.15
CA TYR A 84 -5.85 3.90 -11.49
C TYR A 84 -5.75 2.92 -10.31
N ALA A 85 -5.41 3.41 -9.12
CA ALA A 85 -5.32 2.58 -7.92
C ALA A 85 -6.66 1.92 -7.59
N GLN A 86 -7.77 2.67 -7.67
CA GLN A 86 -9.12 2.14 -7.47
C GLN A 86 -9.46 1.01 -8.45
N HIS A 87 -9.10 1.12 -9.73
CA HIS A 87 -9.31 0.07 -10.72
C HIS A 87 -8.43 -1.18 -10.50
N LYS A 88 -7.28 -1.05 -9.82
CA LYS A 88 -6.37 -2.17 -9.54
C LYS A 88 -6.63 -2.85 -8.20
N LEU A 89 -7.45 -2.25 -7.34
CA LEU A 89 -7.81 -2.83 -6.06
C LEU A 89 -8.66 -4.09 -6.22
N SER A 90 -8.27 -5.16 -5.53
CA SER A 90 -9.08 -6.36 -5.35
C SER A 90 -9.84 -6.26 -4.03
N PRO A 91 -11.16 -6.52 -4.02
CA PRO A 91 -11.99 -6.35 -2.83
C PRO A 91 -11.74 -7.45 -1.78
N PRO A 92 -12.04 -7.18 -0.49
CA PRO A 92 -12.04 -8.18 0.56
C PRO A 92 -12.89 -9.40 0.19
N SER A 93 -12.35 -10.59 0.42
CA SER A 93 -13.09 -11.82 0.10
C SER A 93 -14.28 -12.03 1.02
N GLN A 94 -15.41 -12.46 0.48
CA GLN A 94 -16.55 -12.92 1.27
C GLN A 94 -16.45 -14.41 1.64
N ASP A 95 -15.58 -15.18 0.98
CA ASP A 95 -15.35 -16.60 1.21
C ASP A 95 -14.65 -16.86 2.56
N PRO A 96 -14.80 -18.04 3.19
CA PRO A 96 -13.96 -18.42 4.32
C PRO A 96 -12.47 -18.33 4.01
N TYR A 97 -11.68 -17.97 5.03
CA TYR A 97 -10.22 -17.93 4.93
C TYR A 97 -9.63 -19.25 4.41
N LYS A 98 -8.67 -19.18 3.50
CA LYS A 98 -7.92 -20.33 2.97
C LYS A 98 -6.47 -20.30 3.44
N LEU A 99 -6.29 -20.28 4.76
CA LEU A 99 -4.97 -20.29 5.41
C LEU A 99 -4.39 -21.70 5.42
N SER A 100 -3.08 -21.81 5.23
CA SER A 100 -2.30 -23.03 5.37
C SER A 100 -2.18 -23.46 6.83
N ASN A 101 -2.06 -22.50 7.76
CA ASN A 101 -1.89 -22.72 9.19
C ASN A 101 -2.91 -21.88 10.00
N PRO A 102 -4.23 -22.19 9.91
CA PRO A 102 -5.28 -21.36 10.54
C PRO A 102 -5.20 -21.29 12.06
N LYS A 103 -4.50 -22.23 12.72
CA LYS A 103 -4.31 -22.24 14.18
C LYS A 103 -3.27 -21.22 14.65
N ILE A 104 -2.42 -20.71 13.75
CA ILE A 104 -1.46 -19.66 14.10
C ILE A 104 -2.21 -18.34 14.13
N GLU A 105 -2.29 -17.74 15.31
CA GLU A 105 -2.93 -16.44 15.52
C GLU A 105 -2.02 -15.29 15.08
N ASP A 106 -0.72 -15.37 15.38
CA ASP A 106 0.26 -14.32 15.15
C ASP A 106 1.49 -14.85 14.38
N PRO A 107 1.48 -14.76 13.04
CA PRO A 107 2.63 -15.19 12.24
C PRO A 107 3.74 -14.12 12.13
N SER A 108 3.56 -12.91 12.70
CA SER A 108 4.39 -11.71 12.46
C SER A 108 5.85 -11.76 12.95
N LYS A 109 6.28 -12.90 13.53
CA LYS A 109 7.58 -13.06 14.21
C LYS A 109 7.81 -11.99 15.30
N GLY A 110 6.76 -11.57 15.98
CA GLY A 110 6.83 -10.65 17.13
C GLY A 110 6.58 -9.17 16.80
N GLN A 111 6.50 -8.79 15.52
CA GLN A 111 6.23 -7.39 15.13
C GLN A 111 4.85 -6.91 15.58
N SER A 112 3.83 -7.76 15.47
CA SER A 112 2.48 -7.41 15.92
C SER A 112 2.41 -7.21 17.44
N ALA A 113 3.25 -7.92 18.21
CA ALA A 113 3.35 -7.75 19.66
C ALA A 113 3.90 -6.38 20.04
N GLU A 114 4.90 -5.85 19.32
CA GLU A 114 5.42 -4.49 19.56
C GLU A 114 4.36 -3.42 19.28
N ILE A 115 3.58 -3.59 18.20
CA ILE A 115 2.45 -2.72 17.92
C ILE A 115 1.41 -2.78 19.04
N ARG A 116 1.08 -3.96 19.56
CA ARG A 116 0.14 -4.11 20.69
C ARG A 116 0.62 -3.45 21.98
N LYS A 117 1.93 -3.33 22.21
CA LYS A 117 2.43 -2.56 23.38
C LYS A 117 2.08 -1.07 23.28
N ILE A 118 1.98 -0.55 22.06
CA ILE A 118 1.69 0.87 21.80
C ILE A 118 0.17 1.10 21.74
N LEU A 119 -0.54 0.24 21.01
CA LEU A 119 -1.97 0.41 20.71
C LEU A 119 -2.90 -0.37 21.64
N GLY A 120 -2.34 -1.21 22.52
CA GLY A 120 -3.11 -2.12 23.36
C GLY A 120 -3.90 -3.13 22.53
N GLU A 121 -5.12 -3.42 22.99
CA GLU A 121 -6.07 -4.31 22.32
C GLU A 121 -7.04 -3.58 21.38
N MET A 122 -6.60 -2.46 20.78
CA MET A 122 -7.42 -1.65 19.88
C MET A 122 -8.13 -2.52 18.84
N LYS A 123 -9.44 -2.35 18.73
CA LYS A 123 -10.31 -3.06 17.79
C LYS A 123 -10.67 -2.17 16.62
N ASN A 124 -11.03 -2.78 15.49
CA ASN A 124 -11.59 -2.11 14.31
C ASN A 124 -10.68 -1.02 13.72
N GLY A 125 -9.36 -1.21 13.76
CA GLY A 125 -8.39 -0.30 13.14
C GLY A 125 -8.25 -0.54 11.63
N PHE A 126 -7.36 0.24 11.00
CA PHE A 126 -6.98 0.10 9.60
C PHE A 126 -5.47 -0.11 9.45
N PHE A 127 -5.06 -1.08 8.64
CA PHE A 127 -3.65 -1.32 8.31
C PHE A 127 -3.38 -1.18 6.81
N VAL A 128 -2.13 -0.86 6.47
CA VAL A 128 -1.54 -1.08 5.15
C VAL A 128 -0.31 -1.94 5.37
N GLU A 129 -0.28 -3.13 4.77
CA GLU A 129 0.86 -4.05 4.81
C GLU A 129 1.58 -4.02 3.47
N CYS A 130 2.81 -3.51 3.46
CA CYS A 130 3.62 -3.42 2.26
C CYS A 130 4.62 -4.58 2.20
N GLY A 131 4.49 -5.43 1.18
CA GLY A 131 5.20 -6.70 1.08
C GLY A 131 4.41 -7.84 1.74
N ALA A 132 3.18 -8.05 1.30
CA ALA A 132 2.27 -9.07 1.85
C ALA A 132 2.74 -10.51 1.61
N LEU A 133 3.74 -10.74 0.76
CA LEU A 133 4.31 -12.05 0.46
C LEU A 133 3.21 -13.03 -0.01
N ASP A 134 2.98 -14.13 0.68
CA ASP A 134 1.95 -15.11 0.34
C ASP A 134 0.59 -14.84 1.02
N GLY A 135 0.45 -13.69 1.69
CA GLY A 135 -0.74 -13.27 2.39
C GLY A 135 -0.94 -13.92 3.77
N GLU A 136 -0.01 -14.74 4.24
CA GLU A 136 -0.16 -15.46 5.52
C GLU A 136 1.16 -15.60 6.29
N ARG A 137 2.17 -16.22 5.68
CA ARG A 137 3.45 -16.49 6.30
C ARG A 137 4.11 -15.16 6.60
N ILE A 138 4.59 -15.03 7.83
CA ILE A 138 5.18 -13.79 8.36
C ILE A 138 4.29 -12.54 8.23
N SER A 139 2.98 -12.71 8.00
CA SER A 139 2.08 -11.57 7.88
C SER A 139 2.00 -10.83 9.20
N ASN A 140 2.22 -9.54 9.10
CA ASN A 140 2.21 -8.62 10.20
C ASN A 140 0.78 -8.23 10.63
N THR A 141 -0.18 -8.36 9.72
CA THR A 141 -1.55 -7.85 9.90
C THR A 141 -2.60 -8.94 10.07
N LEU A 142 -2.29 -10.20 9.77
CA LEU A 142 -3.25 -11.31 9.83
C LEU A 142 -3.90 -11.46 11.22
N GLY A 143 -3.12 -11.27 12.29
CA GLY A 143 -3.64 -11.31 13.66
C GLY A 143 -4.58 -10.13 13.96
N PHE A 144 -4.23 -8.92 13.51
CA PHE A 144 -5.07 -7.74 13.66
C PHE A 144 -6.41 -7.89 12.91
N GLU A 145 -6.35 -8.41 11.69
CA GLU A 145 -7.53 -8.70 10.87
C GLU A 145 -8.46 -9.73 11.54
N ARG A 146 -7.91 -10.87 11.98
CA ARG A 146 -8.71 -11.99 12.48
C ARG A 146 -9.24 -11.82 13.90
N ILE A 147 -8.46 -11.19 14.78
CA ILE A 147 -8.71 -11.19 16.24
C ILE A 147 -9.22 -9.82 16.70
N TYR A 148 -8.74 -8.76 16.04
CA TYR A 148 -9.05 -7.38 16.44
C TYR A 148 -10.06 -6.72 15.51
N GLY A 149 -10.51 -7.41 14.45
CA GLY A 149 -11.51 -6.90 13.52
C GLY A 149 -10.99 -5.76 12.63
N TRP A 150 -9.67 -5.67 12.46
CA TRP A 150 -9.10 -4.62 11.62
C TRP A 150 -9.38 -4.90 10.15
N THR A 151 -9.57 -3.82 9.40
CA THR A 151 -9.60 -3.86 7.93
C THR A 151 -8.28 -3.30 7.41
N GLY A 152 -8.03 -3.41 6.11
CA GLY A 152 -6.78 -2.88 5.59
C GLY A 152 -6.54 -3.11 4.11
N LEU A 153 -5.32 -2.79 3.70
CA LEU A 153 -4.80 -2.96 2.36
C LEU A 153 -3.51 -3.79 2.38
N LEU A 154 -3.47 -4.85 1.57
CA LEU A 154 -2.29 -5.67 1.31
C LEU A 154 -1.65 -5.24 -0.01
N VAL A 155 -0.41 -4.79 0.03
CA VAL A 155 0.38 -4.39 -1.14
C VAL A 155 1.45 -5.45 -1.39
N GLU A 156 1.49 -6.02 -2.58
CA GLU A 156 2.54 -6.98 -2.97
C GLU A 156 2.95 -6.78 -4.42
N ALA A 157 4.27 -6.65 -4.63
CA ALA A 157 4.85 -6.31 -5.93
C ALA A 157 5.17 -7.53 -6.79
N ASN A 158 5.44 -8.70 -6.19
CA ASN A 158 5.75 -9.90 -6.95
C ASN A 158 4.44 -10.56 -7.43
N PRO A 159 4.26 -10.77 -8.74
CA PRO A 159 3.00 -11.32 -9.26
C PRO A 159 2.70 -12.73 -8.74
N LYS A 160 3.72 -13.59 -8.57
CA LYS A 160 3.53 -14.95 -8.05
C LYS A 160 3.08 -14.92 -6.58
N ASN A 161 3.64 -13.99 -5.80
CA ASN A 161 3.24 -13.78 -4.41
C ASN A 161 1.83 -13.20 -4.34
N TYR A 162 1.52 -12.22 -5.19
CA TYR A 162 0.19 -11.62 -5.24
C TYR A 162 -0.90 -12.65 -5.55
N ASP A 163 -0.65 -13.58 -6.48
CA ASP A 163 -1.57 -14.69 -6.74
C ASP A 163 -1.83 -15.53 -5.47
N LEU A 164 -0.81 -15.75 -4.65
CA LEU A 164 -0.96 -16.43 -3.36
C LEU A 164 -1.78 -15.60 -2.37
N VAL A 165 -1.57 -14.27 -2.30
CA VAL A 165 -2.37 -13.36 -1.46
C VAL A 165 -3.86 -13.52 -1.78
N ILE A 166 -4.23 -13.49 -3.06
CA ILE A 166 -5.62 -13.67 -3.51
C ILE A 166 -6.18 -15.04 -3.09
N GLN A 167 -5.36 -16.09 -3.18
CA GLN A 167 -5.76 -17.45 -2.81
C GLN A 167 -6.05 -17.60 -1.32
N LYS A 168 -5.45 -16.78 -0.43
CA LYS A 168 -5.69 -16.84 1.02
C LYS A 168 -7.08 -16.36 1.44
N LYS A 169 -7.82 -15.67 0.56
CA LYS A 169 -9.17 -15.16 0.84
C LYS A 169 -9.18 -14.26 2.10
N ARG A 170 -8.19 -13.37 2.18
CA ARG A 170 -8.08 -12.35 3.23
C ARG A 170 -9.31 -11.43 3.22
N LYS A 171 -9.59 -10.82 4.38
CA LYS A 171 -10.70 -9.86 4.60
C LYS A 171 -10.23 -8.41 4.48
N ALA A 172 -9.11 -8.21 3.80
CA ALA A 172 -8.53 -6.92 3.46
C ALA A 172 -8.57 -6.70 1.94
N TRP A 173 -8.54 -5.44 1.54
CA TRP A 173 -8.28 -5.07 0.16
C TRP A 173 -6.87 -5.51 -0.22
N SER A 174 -6.61 -5.76 -1.49
CA SER A 174 -5.25 -6.01 -1.97
C SER A 174 -4.97 -5.32 -3.30
N ILE A 175 -3.70 -5.00 -3.54
CA ILE A 175 -3.26 -4.41 -4.80
C ILE A 175 -1.91 -4.99 -5.22
N HIS A 176 -1.80 -5.31 -6.51
CA HIS A 176 -0.55 -5.74 -7.14
C HIS A 176 0.25 -4.51 -7.58
N ALA A 177 1.03 -3.96 -6.66
CA ALA A 177 1.84 -2.75 -6.86
C ALA A 177 3.05 -2.75 -5.93
N CYS A 178 4.01 -1.88 -6.21
CA CYS A 178 5.05 -1.47 -5.27
C CYS A 178 4.79 -0.07 -4.72
N LEU A 179 5.53 0.31 -3.68
CA LEU A 179 5.60 1.69 -3.24
C LEU A 179 6.74 2.41 -3.95
N SER A 180 6.47 3.60 -4.47
CA SER A 180 7.46 4.45 -5.10
C SER A 180 8.34 5.11 -4.04
N VAL A 181 9.64 5.15 -4.31
CA VAL A 181 10.60 5.98 -3.55
C VAL A 181 10.68 7.41 -4.11
N LYS A 182 9.86 7.72 -5.11
CA LYS A 182 9.75 9.01 -5.78
C LYS A 182 8.41 9.65 -5.43
N PRO A 183 8.29 10.99 -5.48
CA PRO A 183 7.03 11.70 -5.29
C PRO A 183 6.09 11.60 -6.51
N TYR A 184 6.22 10.53 -7.30
CA TYR A 184 5.47 10.27 -8.51
C TYR A 184 5.48 8.76 -8.79
N PRO A 185 4.46 8.24 -9.48
CA PRO A 185 4.41 6.84 -9.86
C PRO A 185 5.52 6.53 -10.88
N ASN A 186 6.05 5.33 -10.81
CA ASN A 186 7.07 4.86 -11.74
C ASN A 186 6.95 3.35 -11.99
N GLN A 187 7.56 2.90 -13.07
CA GLN A 187 7.69 1.47 -13.35
C GLN A 187 9.12 1.04 -13.05
N ILE A 188 9.28 0.02 -12.22
CA ILE A 188 10.58 -0.55 -11.91
C ILE A 188 10.68 -1.98 -12.43
N MET A 189 11.91 -2.40 -12.70
CA MET A 189 12.19 -3.79 -13.03
C MET A 189 12.10 -4.64 -11.76
N PHE A 190 11.40 -5.77 -11.87
CA PHE A 190 11.26 -6.75 -10.81
C PHE A 190 11.71 -8.13 -11.32
N PRO A 191 12.79 -8.71 -10.77
CA PRO A 191 13.28 -9.99 -11.27
C PRO A 191 12.30 -11.11 -10.87
N LYS A 192 11.76 -11.85 -11.85
CA LYS A 192 10.71 -12.88 -11.64
C LYS A 192 11.16 -14.10 -10.79
N ASN A 193 12.47 -14.19 -10.51
CA ASN A 193 13.10 -15.32 -9.82
C ASN A 193 13.65 -14.97 -8.43
N VAL A 194 13.49 -13.74 -7.93
CA VAL A 194 13.75 -13.46 -6.51
C VAL A 194 12.51 -13.83 -5.70
N ALA A 195 12.32 -15.14 -5.48
CA ALA A 195 11.44 -15.65 -4.42
C ALA A 195 12.12 -15.48 -3.05
N SER A 196 12.61 -14.26 -2.77
CA SER A 196 13.20 -13.95 -1.49
C SER A 196 12.13 -13.32 -0.61
N CYS A 197 12.13 -13.69 0.67
CA CYS A 197 11.33 -13.05 1.72
C CYS A 197 11.66 -11.55 1.86
N CYS A 198 12.71 -11.12 1.17
CA CYS A 198 13.26 -9.79 1.07
C CYS A 198 12.95 -9.25 -0.33
N GLY A 199 11.73 -8.74 -0.55
CA GLY A 199 11.44 -7.96 -1.74
C GLY A 199 12.27 -6.67 -1.69
N SER A 200 13.40 -6.64 -2.39
CA SER A 200 14.21 -5.42 -2.53
C SER A 200 14.00 -4.83 -3.92
N ILE A 201 13.66 -3.54 -3.97
CA ILE A 201 13.78 -2.74 -5.19
C ILE A 201 15.28 -2.55 -5.42
N SER A 202 15.81 -3.02 -6.55
CA SER A 202 17.20 -2.81 -6.95
C SER A 202 17.27 -1.98 -8.23
N ASP A 203 18.03 -0.89 -8.21
CA ASP A 203 18.37 -0.10 -9.41
C ASP A 203 19.36 -0.81 -10.36
N ILE A 204 19.75 -2.05 -10.03
CA ILE A 204 20.72 -2.83 -10.80
C ILE A 204 20.00 -3.57 -11.92
N ALA A 205 20.38 -3.25 -13.16
CA ALA A 205 20.00 -4.03 -14.34
C ALA A 205 20.57 -5.45 -14.22
N LEU A 206 19.74 -6.42 -13.82
CA LEU A 206 20.07 -7.84 -13.81
C LEU A 206 19.55 -8.53 -15.08
N ASP A 207 20.38 -9.45 -15.58
CA ASP A 207 20.36 -10.19 -16.85
C ASP A 207 19.00 -10.38 -17.58
N SER A 208 19.04 -10.13 -18.88
CA SER A 208 17.93 -9.73 -19.75
C SER A 208 16.96 -10.83 -20.20
N LYS A 209 16.96 -11.98 -19.51
CA LYS A 209 16.15 -13.16 -19.87
C LYS A 209 15.12 -13.55 -18.81
N LEU A 210 15.02 -12.81 -17.70
CA LEU A 210 14.17 -13.14 -16.54
C LEU A 210 13.30 -11.96 -16.06
N GLU A 211 13.04 -11.00 -16.95
CA GLU A 211 12.51 -9.68 -16.59
C GLU A 211 10.97 -9.64 -16.49
N GLY A 212 10.48 -8.96 -15.45
CA GLY A 212 9.13 -8.44 -15.34
C GLY A 212 9.19 -6.99 -14.86
N TYR A 213 8.13 -6.23 -15.07
CA TYR A 213 8.01 -4.87 -14.56
C TYR A 213 6.83 -4.79 -13.61
N VAL A 214 6.97 -3.97 -12.57
CA VAL A 214 5.90 -3.67 -11.62
C VAL A 214 5.72 -2.15 -11.54
N LYS A 215 4.46 -1.74 -11.41
CA LYS A 215 4.08 -0.33 -11.23
C LYS A 215 4.15 0.03 -9.76
N CYS A 216 4.85 1.10 -9.46
CA CYS A 216 4.91 1.68 -8.13
C CYS A 216 4.01 2.90 -8.04
N LEU A 217 3.26 2.97 -6.94
CA LEU A 217 2.39 4.08 -6.55
C LEU A 217 3.13 4.97 -5.56
#